data_AF-A0A1B6L513-F1
#
_entry.id   AF-A0A1B6L513-F1
#
_cell.length_a   1.000
_cell.length_b   1.000
_cell.length_c   1.000
_cell.angle_alpha   90.00
_cell.angle_beta   90.00
_cell.angle_gamma   90.00
#
_symmetry.space_group_name_H-M   'P 1'
#
loop_
_entity.id
_entity.type
_entity.pdbx_description
1 polymer ?
#
loop_
_entity_poly.entity_id
_entity_poly.type
_entity_poly.pdbx_seq_one_letter_code
_entity_poly.pdbx_strand_id
1 'polypeptide(L)'
;GCSHLCLLAPPPTRHACACPIGIKLMANGKTCAPGPTNSLIFAHREDIRQISLDVPYTVDVVLPLPELKSARAVDADRRTGEIYWTDTELDVIQKATRDGHNMRVVVG
;
A
#
# COMPACT_ATOMS: atom_id res chain seq x y z
N GLY A 1 -7.49 -13.02 19.46
CA GLY A 1 -6.50 -13.68 18.57
C GLY A 1 -5.61 -12.63 17.93
N CYS A 2 -4.78 -13.02 16.95
CA CYS A 2 -4.06 -12.07 16.09
C CYS A 2 -5.05 -11.37 15.15
N SER A 3 -4.77 -10.13 14.78
CA SER A 3 -5.61 -9.36 13.84
C SER A 3 -5.48 -9.81 12.38
N HIS A 4 -4.29 -10.29 11.97
CA HIS A 4 -4.01 -10.67 10.58
C HIS A 4 -3.36 -12.06 10.51
N LEU A 5 -2.08 -12.18 10.86
CA LEU A 5 -1.34 -13.43 10.71
C LEU A 5 -1.01 -14.01 12.09
N CYS A 6 -1.29 -15.30 12.27
CA CYS A 6 -0.87 -16.10 13.41
C CYS A 6 0.11 -17.15 12.91
N LEU A 7 1.40 -16.91 13.14
CA LEU A 7 2.47 -17.77 12.64
C LEU A 7 3.00 -18.65 13.75
N LEU A 8 3.47 -19.84 13.41
CA LEU A 8 4.14 -20.74 14.35
C LEU A 8 5.43 -20.06 14.86
N ALA A 9 5.69 -20.22 16.16
CA ALA A 9 6.89 -19.70 16.81
C ALA A 9 7.57 -20.80 17.63
N PRO A 10 8.90 -20.76 17.79
CA PRO A 10 9.59 -21.68 18.69
C PRO A 10 9.05 -21.61 20.13
N PRO A 11 9.24 -22.65 20.95
CA PRO A 11 8.94 -22.60 22.37
C PRO A 11 9.63 -21.41 23.07
N PRO A 12 9.01 -20.80 24.11
CA PRO A 12 7.83 -21.27 24.84
C PRO A 12 6.47 -20.78 24.30
N THR A 13 6.45 -19.79 23.40
CA THR A 13 5.21 -19.10 22.98
C THR A 13 4.39 -19.88 21.95
N ARG A 14 5.00 -20.80 21.19
CA ARG A 14 4.39 -21.69 20.16
C ARG A 14 3.76 -20.97 18.95
N HIS A 15 3.32 -19.73 19.09
CA HIS A 15 2.84 -18.88 18.02
C HIS A 15 3.21 -17.41 18.26
N ALA A 16 3.27 -16.62 17.20
CA ALA A 16 3.47 -15.18 17.24
C ALA A 16 2.57 -14.50 16.20
N CYS A 17 2.09 -13.29 16.52
CA CYS A 17 1.35 -12.50 15.56
C CYS A 17 2.32 -11.76 14.63
N ALA A 18 1.97 -11.69 13.35
CA ALA A 18 2.68 -10.92 12.35
C ALA A 18 1.71 -10.06 11.54
N CYS A 19 2.24 -9.06 10.87
CA CYS A 19 1.49 -8.15 10.01
C CYS A 19 1.91 -8.31 8.55
N PRO A 20 1.04 -7.95 7.59
CA PRO A 20 1.43 -7.86 6.20
C PRO A 20 2.66 -6.96 6.01
N ILE A 21 3.34 -7.14 4.88
CA ILE A 21 4.54 -6.40 4.54
C ILE A 21 4.29 -4.88 4.64
N GLY A 22 5.23 -4.17 5.28
CA GLY A 22 5.13 -2.72 5.45
C GLY A 22 4.15 -2.25 6.52
N ILE A 23 3.42 -3.16 7.19
CA ILE A 23 2.48 -2.82 8.26
C ILE A 23 3.11 -3.14 9.62
N LYS A 24 3.06 -2.17 10.54
CA LYS A 24 3.63 -2.30 11.88
C LYS A 24 2.71 -3.10 12.81
N LEU A 25 3.29 -4.04 13.57
CA LEU A 25 2.63 -4.69 14.71
C LEU A 25 2.58 -3.70 15.90
N MET A 26 1.41 -3.50 16.47
CA MET A 26 1.21 -2.62 17.63
C MET A 26 1.84 -3.20 18.90
N ALA A 27 2.03 -2.35 19.90
CA ALA A 27 2.69 -2.71 21.17
C ALA A 27 2.01 -3.88 21.93
N ASN A 28 0.73 -4.16 21.67
CA ASN A 28 0.02 -5.29 22.25
C ASN A 28 0.45 -6.66 21.69
N GLY A 29 1.31 -6.69 20.66
CA GLY A 29 1.82 -7.90 20.03
C GLY A 29 0.77 -8.72 19.28
N LYS A 30 -0.41 -8.14 18.98
CA LYS A 30 -1.56 -8.85 18.39
C LYS A 30 -2.25 -8.10 17.25
N THR A 31 -2.28 -6.77 17.33
CA THR A 31 -3.01 -5.91 16.40
C THR A 31 -2.03 -5.24 15.43
N CYS A 32 -2.36 -5.23 14.14
CA CYS A 32 -1.62 -4.50 13.13
C CYS A 32 -2.16 -3.08 12.99
N ALA A 33 -1.31 -2.13 12.62
CA ALA A 33 -1.76 -0.82 12.17
C ALA A 33 -2.71 -0.96 10.95
N PRO A 34 -3.65 -0.02 10.73
CA PRO A 34 -4.51 -0.05 9.54
C PRO A 34 -3.75 -0.01 8.21
N GLY A 35 -2.52 0.53 8.23
CA GLY A 35 -1.60 0.60 7.10
C GLY A 35 -0.35 1.38 7.51
N PRO A 36 0.60 1.60 6.59
CA PRO A 36 1.72 2.49 6.85
C PRO A 36 1.24 3.94 6.99
N THR A 37 1.67 4.57 8.07
CA THR A 37 1.49 5.99 8.40
C THR A 37 2.47 6.85 7.61
N ASN A 38 3.71 6.39 7.47
CA ASN A 38 4.72 7.02 6.63
C ASN A 38 5.08 6.10 5.47
N SER A 39 4.91 6.59 4.25
CA SER A 39 5.19 5.81 3.05
C SER A 39 5.65 6.68 1.90
N LEU A 40 6.51 6.13 1.05
CA LEU A 40 6.82 6.67 -0.27
C LEU A 40 5.97 5.94 -1.29
N ILE A 41 5.34 6.68 -2.21
CA ILE A 41 4.69 6.11 -3.40
C ILE A 41 5.44 6.57 -4.64
N PHE A 42 5.52 5.70 -5.64
CA PHE A 42 6.17 6.03 -6.91
C PHE A 42 5.51 5.27 -8.06
N ALA A 43 5.53 5.89 -9.24
CA ALA A 43 5.03 5.30 -10.46
C ALA A 43 6.09 4.38 -11.07
N HIS A 44 5.69 3.14 -11.35
CA HIS A 44 6.31 2.26 -12.31
C HIS A 44 5.48 2.30 -13.60
N ARG A 45 5.99 1.78 -14.73
CA ARG A 45 5.32 1.96 -16.04
C ARG A 45 3.88 1.41 -16.03
N GLU A 46 3.70 0.23 -15.47
CA GLU A 46 2.44 -0.53 -15.52
C GLU A 46 1.79 -0.68 -14.14
N ASP A 47 2.39 -0.09 -13.09
CA ASP A 47 1.92 -0.22 -11.73
C ASP A 47 2.34 0.97 -10.85
N ILE A 48 1.70 1.17 -9.70
CA ILE A 48 2.14 2.12 -8.69
C ILE A 48 2.56 1.34 -7.46
N ARG A 49 3.71 1.69 -6.91
CA ARG A 49 4.30 0.97 -5.77
C ARG A 49 4.40 1.85 -4.55
N GLN A 50 4.47 1.19 -3.40
CA GLN A 50 4.58 1.83 -2.10
C GLN A 50 5.68 1.18 -1.26
N ILE A 51 6.51 2.00 -0.63
CA ILE A 51 7.49 1.60 0.39
C ILE A 51 7.03 2.15 1.73
N SER A 52 6.95 1.28 2.74
CA SER A 52 6.69 1.70 4.13
C SER A 52 7.97 2.21 4.79
N LEU A 53 7.85 3.29 5.54
CA LEU A 53 8.93 3.87 6.35
C LEU A 53 8.75 3.59 7.85
N ASP A 54 7.69 2.86 8.23
CA ASP A 54 7.37 2.58 9.64
C ASP A 54 7.99 1.27 10.16
N VAL A 55 8.62 0.50 9.27
CA VAL A 55 9.23 -0.79 9.55
C VAL A 55 10.75 -0.72 9.32
N PRO A 56 11.56 -1.55 10.01
CA PRO A 56 13.03 -1.46 9.96
C PRO A 56 13.65 -2.03 8.68
N TYR A 57 12.83 -2.41 7.69
CA TYR A 57 13.26 -2.98 6.43
C TYR A 57 12.66 -2.19 5.27
N THR A 58 13.34 -2.18 4.12
CA THR A 58 12.87 -1.48 2.91
C THR A 58 12.45 -2.50 1.87
N VAL A 59 11.17 -2.49 1.53
CA VAL A 59 10.59 -3.33 0.47
C VAL A 59 9.41 -2.58 -0.13
N ASP A 60 9.29 -2.64 -1.45
CA ASP A 60 8.16 -2.11 -2.19
C ASP A 60 7.06 -3.15 -2.33
N VAL A 61 5.81 -2.69 -2.28
CA VAL A 61 4.63 -3.48 -2.61
C VAL A 61 3.88 -2.80 -3.74
N VAL A 62 3.33 -3.58 -4.66
CA VAL A 62 2.45 -3.08 -5.71
C VAL A 62 1.09 -2.73 -5.09
N LEU A 63 0.62 -1.50 -5.32
CA LEU A 63 -0.73 -1.12 -4.92
C LEU A 63 -1.74 -1.85 -5.81
N PRO A 64 -2.87 -2.33 -5.26
CA PRO A 64 -3.86 -3.10 -6.00
C PRO A 64 -4.74 -2.19 -6.87
N LEU A 65 -4.14 -1.34 -7.69
CA LEU A 65 -4.84 -0.46 -8.60
C LEU A 65 -5.26 -1.22 -9.87
N PRO A 66 -6.25 -0.72 -10.63
CA PRO A 66 -6.57 -1.26 -11.95
C PRO A 66 -5.38 -1.22 -12.91
N GLU A 67 -5.50 -1.86 -14.06
CA GLU A 67 -4.42 -1.89 -15.04
C GLU A 67 -4.07 -0.47 -15.54
N LEU A 68 -2.78 -0.12 -15.42
CA LEU A 68 -2.19 1.12 -15.94
C LEU A 68 -1.46 0.82 -17.25
N LYS A 69 -1.46 1.75 -18.21
CA LYS A 69 -0.78 1.56 -19.51
C LYS A 69 0.62 2.15 -19.51
N SER A 70 0.73 3.42 -19.14
CA SER A 70 2.03 4.11 -19.09
C SER A 70 2.03 5.21 -18.04
N ALA A 71 2.09 4.83 -16.77
CA ALA A 71 2.13 5.78 -15.68
C ALA A 71 3.49 6.51 -15.60
N ARG A 72 3.43 7.84 -15.48
CA ARG A 72 4.64 8.70 -15.44
C ARG A 72 4.83 9.48 -14.16
N ALA A 73 3.75 9.99 -13.58
CA ALA A 73 3.74 10.72 -12.31
C ALA A 73 2.64 10.16 -11.42
N VAL A 74 2.85 10.26 -10.11
CA VAL A 74 1.88 9.87 -9.08
C VAL A 74 1.88 10.90 -7.95
N ASP A 75 0.71 11.15 -7.39
CA ASP A 75 0.53 11.88 -6.13
C ASP A 75 -0.63 11.26 -5.34
N ALA A 76 -0.77 11.62 -4.06
CA ALA A 76 -1.85 11.13 -3.21
C ALA A 76 -2.46 12.22 -2.34
N ASP A 77 -3.79 12.23 -2.25
CA ASP A 77 -4.48 13.05 -1.26
C ASP A 77 -4.35 12.38 0.12
N ARG A 78 -3.53 12.97 0.99
CA ARG A 78 -3.31 12.47 2.35
C ARG A 78 -4.57 12.42 3.22
N ARG A 79 -5.59 13.24 2.91
CA ARG A 79 -6.83 13.29 3.70
C ARG A 79 -7.79 12.17 3.32
N THR A 80 -7.94 11.90 2.02
CA THR A 80 -8.89 10.89 1.51
C THR A 80 -8.24 9.54 1.25
N GLY A 81 -6.92 9.49 1.06
CA GLY A 81 -6.18 8.31 0.65
C GLY A 81 -6.38 7.96 -0.84
N GLU A 82 -6.91 8.89 -1.65
CA GLU A 82 -7.00 8.71 -3.10
C GLU A 82 -5.61 8.83 -3.74
N ILE A 83 -5.31 7.92 -4.66
CA ILE A 83 -4.09 7.92 -5.46
C ILE A 83 -4.40 8.48 -6.84
N TYR A 84 -3.58 9.42 -7.29
CA TYR A 84 -3.70 10.11 -8.57
C TYR A 84 -2.50 9.76 -9.43
N TRP A 85 -2.69 9.49 -10.72
CA TRP A 85 -1.59 9.27 -11.65
C TRP A 85 -1.87 9.84 -13.03
N THR A 86 -0.80 10.15 -13.75
CA THR A 86 -0.84 10.51 -15.16
C THR A 86 -0.55 9.27 -16.00
N ASP A 87 -1.39 8.96 -16.98
CA ASP A 87 -1.11 7.92 -17.98
C ASP A 87 -0.86 8.57 -19.34
N THR A 88 0.36 8.42 -19.87
CA THR A 88 0.78 9.07 -21.12
C THR A 88 0.34 8.33 -22.38
N GLU A 89 -0.05 7.07 -22.28
CA GLU A 89 -0.57 6.31 -23.41
C GLU A 89 -2.07 6.58 -23.60
N LEU A 90 -2.78 6.75 -22.49
CA LEU A 90 -4.19 7.09 -22.48
C LEU A 90 -4.48 8.60 -22.54
N ASP A 91 -3.46 9.45 -22.38
CA ASP A 91 -3.54 10.92 -22.31
C ASP A 91 -4.55 11.42 -21.27
N VAL A 92 -4.52 10.83 -20.07
CA VAL A 92 -5.45 11.16 -18.98
C VAL A 92 -4.76 11.30 -17.63
N ILE A 93 -5.41 12.04 -16.74
CA ILE A 93 -5.15 11.95 -15.30
C ILE A 93 -6.27 11.14 -14.67
N GLN A 94 -5.93 10.08 -13.96
CA GLN A 94 -6.87 9.19 -13.29
C GLN A 94 -6.65 9.20 -11.79
N LYS A 95 -7.65 8.72 -11.06
CA LYS A 95 -7.53 8.44 -9.63
C LYS A 95 -8.33 7.22 -9.22
N ALA A 96 -7.95 6.62 -8.10
CA ALA A 96 -8.66 5.53 -7.43
C ALA A 96 -8.41 5.59 -5.92
N THR A 97 -9.19 4.85 -5.14
CA THR A 97 -8.87 4.60 -3.73
C THR A 97 -7.64 3.68 -3.62
N ARG A 98 -6.97 3.67 -2.45
CA ARG A 98 -5.76 2.85 -2.20
C ARG A 98 -5.93 1.34 -2.46
N ASP A 99 -7.15 0.85 -2.35
CA ASP A 99 -7.55 -0.54 -2.61
C ASP A 99 -8.00 -0.78 -4.06
N GLY A 100 -7.83 0.22 -4.94
CA GLY A 100 -8.12 0.14 -6.37
C GLY A 100 -9.57 0.42 -6.78
N HIS A 101 -10.48 0.63 -5.81
CA HIS A 101 -11.87 0.93 -6.11
C HIS A 101 -12.08 2.39 -6.58
N ASN A 102 -13.29 2.67 -7.06
CA ASN A 102 -13.74 4.00 -7.46
C ASN A 102 -12.80 4.71 -8.48
N MET A 103 -12.22 3.92 -9.39
CA MET A 103 -11.38 4.47 -10.44
C MET A 103 -12.17 5.42 -11.34
N ARG A 104 -11.59 6.58 -11.64
CA ARG A 104 -12.20 7.58 -12.52
C ARG A 104 -11.15 8.45 -13.20
N VAL A 105 -11.48 8.89 -14.41
CA VAL A 105 -10.76 9.94 -15.12
C VAL A 105 -11.10 11.28 -14.47
N VAL A 106 -10.08 12.06 -14.16
CA VAL A 106 -10.19 13.42 -13.58
C VAL A 106 -10.01 14.48 -14.66
N VAL A 107 -9.09 14.24 -15.60
CA VAL A 107 -8.82 15.08 -16.76
C VAL A 107 -8.66 14.19 -17.98
N GLY A 108 -9.31 14.53 -19.08
CA GLY A 108 -9.26 13.86 -20.38
C GLY A 108 -10.01 14.65 -21.44
#